data_AF-A0A7C4HLE8-F1
#
_entry.id   AF-A0A7C4HLE8-F1
#
_cell.length_a   1.000
_cell.length_b   1.000
_cell.length_c   1.000
_cell.angle_alpha   90.00
_cell.angle_beta   90.00
_cell.angle_gamma   90.00
#
_symmetry.space_group_name_H-M   'P 1'
#
loop_
_entity.id
_entity.type
_entity.pdbx_description
1 polymer ?
#
loop_
_entity_poly.entity_id
_entity_poly.type
_entity_poly.pdbx_seq_one_letter_code
_entity_poly.pdbx_strand_id
1 'polypeptide(L)'
;MVCRPPHPESLAALRRLREEVHRRGDLCLALLLGGVDVYVSVGRELELLETMRRFAHEARDMVQNTPSAADLKALYEREDPGPAPQS
;
A
#
# COMPACT_ATOMS: atom_id res chain seq x y z
N MET A 1 19.65 -6.41 0.52
CA MET A 1 19.00 -7.68 0.13
C MET A 1 17.54 -7.37 -0.14
N VAL A 2 17.11 -7.41 -1.40
CA VAL A 2 15.69 -7.18 -1.74
C VAL A 2 14.96 -8.51 -1.47
N CYS A 3 14.48 -8.67 -0.24
CA CYS A 3 13.57 -9.76 0.08
C CYS A 3 12.28 -9.48 -0.71
N ARG A 4 12.07 -10.16 -1.84
CA ARG A 4 10.77 -10.11 -2.51
C ARG A 4 9.70 -10.52 -1.50
N PRO A 5 8.54 -9.85 -1.46
CA PRO A 5 7.46 -10.26 -0.57
C PRO A 5 7.12 -11.71 -0.91
N PRO A 6 7.17 -12.63 0.07
CA PRO A 6 6.98 -14.04 -0.20
C PRO A 6 5.59 -14.28 -0.79
N HIS A 7 5.55 -15.21 -1.74
CA HIS A 7 4.33 -15.55 -2.45
C HIS A 7 3.29 -16.08 -1.46
N PRO A 8 2.00 -15.73 -1.59
CA PRO A 8 0.94 -16.21 -0.69
C PRO A 8 0.89 -17.74 -0.59
N GLU A 9 1.24 -18.44 -1.67
CA GLU A 9 1.32 -19.90 -1.70
C GLU A 9 2.46 -20.44 -0.81
N SER A 10 3.59 -19.73 -0.73
CA SER A 10 4.71 -20.11 0.15
C SER A 10 4.33 -19.99 1.62
N LEU A 11 3.53 -18.98 1.97
CA LEU A 11 2.99 -18.81 3.33
C LEU A 11 1.97 -19.91 3.67
N ALA A 12 1.09 -20.26 2.73
CA ALA A 12 0.16 -21.36 2.92
C ALA A 12 0.89 -22.70 3.11
N ALA A 13 1.94 -22.95 2.33
CA ALA A 13 2.78 -24.14 2.49
C ALA A 13 3.49 -24.17 3.86
N LEU A 14 4.02 -23.03 4.32
CA LEU A 14 4.66 -22.90 5.64
C LEU A 14 3.68 -23.22 6.78
N ARG A 15 2.44 -22.72 6.70
CA ARG A 15 1.40 -22.97 7.71
C ARG A 15 0.99 -24.45 7.75
N ARG A 16 0.83 -25.07 6.59
CA ARG A 16 0.56 -26.52 6.49
C ARG A 16 1.70 -27.35 7.08
N LEU A 17 2.95 -27.00 6.78
CA LEU A 17 4.13 -27.66 7.33
C LEU A 17 4.17 -27.53 8.86
N ARG A 18 3.88 -26.34 9.41
CA ARG A 18 3.79 -26.13 10.85
C ARG A 18 2.74 -27.05 11.49
N GLU A 19 1.56 -27.16 10.91
CA GLU A 19 0.49 -28.03 11.40
C GLU A 19 0.86 -29.51 11.32
N GLU A 20 1.56 -29.93 10.27
CA GLU A 20 2.06 -31.29 10.14
C GLU A 20 3.11 -31.62 11.20
N VAL A 21 4.10 -30.74 11.38
CA VAL A 21 5.14 -30.88 12.40
C VAL A 21 4.54 -30.89 13.81
N HIS A 22 3.56 -30.02 14.07
CA HIS A 22 2.86 -29.98 15.34
C HIS A 22 2.11 -31.29 15.63
N ARG A 23 1.40 -31.85 14.63
CA ARG A 23 0.73 -33.16 14.75
C ARG A 23 1.68 -34.32 15.01
N ARG A 24 2.93 -34.23 14.53
CA ARG A 24 3.99 -35.22 14.79
C ARG A 24 4.60 -35.08 16.20
N GLY A 25 4.22 -34.06 16.96
CA GLY A 25 4.72 -33.82 18.32
C GLY A 25 6.03 -33.03 18.40
N ASP A 26 6.56 -32.56 17.26
CA ASP A 26 7.79 -31.75 17.24
C ASP A 26 7.46 -30.27 17.52
N LEU A 27 7.34 -29.97 18.81
CA LEU A 27 6.97 -28.63 19.28
C LEU A 27 8.04 -27.58 18.98
N CYS A 28 9.32 -27.96 19.01
CA CYS A 28 10.43 -27.04 18.77
C CYS A 28 10.41 -26.52 17.33
N LEU A 29 10.33 -27.44 16.36
CA LEU A 29 10.26 -27.08 14.96
C LEU A 29 8.96 -26.34 14.63
N ALA A 30 7.83 -26.74 15.21
CA ALA A 30 6.56 -26.04 15.03
C ALA A 30 6.63 -24.57 15.52
N LEU A 31 7.31 -24.33 16.65
CA LEU A 31 7.51 -22.98 17.19
C LEU A 31 8.40 -22.13 16.28
N LEU A 32 9.51 -22.70 15.78
CA LEU A 32 10.40 -22.02 14.83
C LEU A 32 9.67 -21.64 13.54
N LEU A 33 8.89 -22.56 12.96
CA LEU A 33 8.07 -22.29 11.78
C LEU A 33 7.01 -21.22 12.05
N GLY A 34 6.45 -21.18 13.26
CA GLY A 34 5.56 -20.10 13.71
C GLY A 34 6.25 -18.74 13.74
N GLY A 35 7.49 -18.68 14.24
CA GLY A 35 8.29 -17.44 14.23
C GLY A 35 8.54 -16.92 12.82
N VAL A 36 8.85 -17.81 11.87
CA VAL A 36 9.04 -17.45 10.46
C VAL A 36 7.75 -16.89 9.83
N ASP A 37 6.60 -17.51 10.10
CA ASP A 37 5.28 -17.04 9.60
C ASP A 37 4.98 -15.62 10.10
N VAL A 38 5.27 -15.32 11.37
CA VAL A 38 5.10 -13.98 11.95
C VAL A 38 6.07 -12.98 11.33
N TYR A 39 7.36 -13.29 11.27
CA TYR A 39 8.39 -12.41 10.71
C TYR A 39 8.05 -11.98 9.29
N VAL A 40 7.64 -12.95 8.46
CA VAL A 40 7.24 -12.70 7.08
C VAL A 40 5.99 -11.81 7.00
N SER A 41 4.97 -12.11 7.81
CA SER A 41 3.70 -11.38 7.78
C SER A 41 3.91 -9.91 8.18
N VAL A 42 4.70 -9.66 9.22
CA VAL A 42 5.03 -8.31 9.68
C VAL A 42 5.88 -7.55 8.65
N GLY A 43 6.83 -8.22 8.00
CA GLY A 43 7.65 -7.60 6.95
C GLY A 43 6.81 -7.04 5.79
N ARG A 44 5.78 -7.77 5.37
CA ARG A 44 4.83 -7.33 4.33
C ARG A 44 4.05 -6.08 4.73
N GLU A 45 3.55 -6.03 5.96
CA GLU A 45 2.81 -4.87 6.48
C GLU A 45 3.72 -3.64 6.59
N LEU A 46 4.98 -3.83 6.99
CA LEU A 46 5.96 -2.76 7.04
C LEU A 46 6.27 -2.20 5.64
N GLU A 47 6.50 -3.06 4.64
CA GLU A 47 6.70 -2.61 3.24
C GLU A 47 5.49 -1.83 2.71
N LEU A 48 4.27 -2.26 3.03
CA LEU A 48 3.06 -1.54 2.65
C LEU A 48 3.02 -0.15 3.30
N LEU A 49 3.29 -0.05 4.60
CA LEU A 49 3.34 1.22 5.32
C LEU A 49 4.43 2.16 4.79
N GLU A 50 5.60 1.63 4.44
CA GLU A 50 6.68 2.40 3.83
C GLU A 50 6.27 2.93 2.45
N THR A 51 5.62 2.09 1.64
CA THR A 51 5.09 2.47 0.33
C THR A 51 4.03 3.58 0.47
N MET A 52 3.10 3.43 1.41
CA MET A 52 2.08 4.46 1.69
C MET A 52 2.71 5.77 2.17
N ARG A 53 3.72 5.70 3.04
CA ARG A 53 4.44 6.88 3.54
C ARG A 53 5.16 7.59 2.41
N ARG A 54 5.83 6.85 1.53
CA ARG A 54 6.51 7.40 0.36
C ARG A 54 5.51 8.06 -0.59
N PHE A 55 4.41 7.38 -0.90
CA PHE A 55 3.34 7.93 -1.73
C PHE A 55 2.76 9.21 -1.14
N ALA A 56 2.49 9.26 0.17
CA ALA A 56 1.98 10.45 0.84
C ALA A 56 2.96 11.64 0.74
N HIS A 57 4.26 11.37 0.80
CA HIS A 57 5.29 12.39 0.63
C HIS A 57 5.32 12.93 -0.81
N GLU A 58 5.36 12.05 -1.80
CA GLU A 58 5.38 12.41 -3.22
C GLU A 58 4.07 13.12 -3.66
N ALA A 59 2.92 12.65 -3.17
CA ALA A 59 1.62 13.25 -3.45
C ALA A 59 1.51 14.68 -2.91
N ARG A 60 2.14 14.98 -1.77
CA ARG A 60 2.14 16.34 -1.21
C ARG A 60 2.77 17.35 -2.18
N ASP A 61 3.88 16.98 -2.80
CA ASP A 61 4.60 17.84 -3.73
C ASP A 61 3.85 17.98 -5.07
N MET A 62 3.19 16.91 -5.54
CA MET A 62 2.33 16.96 -6.72
C MET A 62 1.10 17.85 -6.52
N VAL A 63 0.44 17.76 -5.36
CA VAL A 63 -0.83 18.46 -5.09
C VAL A 63 -0.61 19.92 -4.71
N GLN A 64 0.59 20.30 -4.24
CA GLN A 64 0.89 21.66 -3.78
C GLN A 64 0.64 22.77 -4.83
N ASN A 65 0.74 22.45 -6.12
CA ASN A 65 0.48 23.38 -7.22
C ASN A 65 -0.74 22.96 -8.08
N THR A 66 -1.50 21.95 -7.63
CA THR A 66 -2.69 21.51 -8.35
C THR A 66 -3.87 22.36 -7.92
N PRO A 67 -4.53 23.10 -8.84
CA PRO A 67 -5.71 23.89 -8.51
C PRO A 67 -6.79 22.99 -7.92
N SER A 68 -7.46 23.48 -6.87
CA SER A 68 -8.54 22.74 -6.23
C SER A 68 -9.73 22.62 -7.18
N ALA A 69 -10.65 21.69 -6.88
CA ALA A 69 -11.89 21.57 -7.64
C ALA A 69 -12.72 22.87 -7.65
N ALA A 70 -12.60 23.69 -6.60
CA ALA A 70 -13.23 25.00 -6.53
C ALA A 70 -12.54 26.02 -7.46
N ASP A 71 -11.21 26.01 -7.53
CA ASP A 71 -10.45 26.89 -8.43
C ASP A 71 -10.75 26.57 -9.90
N LEU A 72 -10.86 25.28 -10.23
CA LEU A 72 -11.22 24.82 -11.57
C LEU A 72 -12.67 25.19 -11.94
N LYS A 73 -13.59 25.10 -10.98
CA LYS A 73 -14.99 25.53 -11.18
C LYS A 73 -15.09 27.03 -11.42
N ALA A 74 -14.36 27.83 -10.65
CA ALA A 74 -14.31 29.28 -10.81
C ALA A 74 -13.66 29.71 -12.15
N LEU A 75 -12.69 28.95 -12.66
CA LEU A 75 -12.13 29.16 -14.01
C LEU A 75 -13.12 28.83 -15.12
N TYR A 76 -13.88 27.73 -14.98
CA TYR A 76 -14.88 27.31 -15.97
C TYR A 76 -16.09 28.26 -16.03
N GLU A 77 -16.50 28.79 -14.89
CA GLU A 77 -17.60 29.77 -14.79
C GLU A 77 -17.20 31.18 -15.30
N ARG A 78 -15.95 31.38 -15.75
CA ARG A 78 -15.38 32.69 -16.09
C ARG A 78 -15.41 33.09 -17.58
N GLU A 79 -15.89 32.25 -18.49
CA GLU A 79 -16.18 32.65 -19.90
C GLU A 79 -17.67 32.34 -20.18
N ASP A 80 -18.53 33.30 -20.49
CA ASP A 80 -18.49 34.22 -21.64
C ASP A 80 -18.86 35.68 -21.27
N PRO A 81 -18.02 36.70 -21.57
CA PRO A 81 -18.53 38.04 -21.82
C PRO A 81 -19.19 38.04 -23.21
N GLY A 82 -20.50 37.82 -23.25
CA GLY A 82 -21.29 37.92 -24.49
C GLY A 82 -20.97 39.22 -25.25
N PRO A 83 -21.02 39.21 -26.60
CA PRO A 83 -20.48 40.28 -27.43
C PRO A 83 -21.06 41.64 -27.02
N ALA A 84 -20.17 42.57 -26.69
CA ALA A 84 -20.53 43.93 -26.29
C ALA A 84 -21.44 44.57 -27.35
N PRO A 85 -22.58 45.18 -26.97
CA PRO A 85 -23.42 45.90 -27.91
C PRO A 85 -22.64 47.12 -28.42
N GLN A 86 -22.32 47.13 -29.71
CA GLN A 86 -21.80 48.30 -30.41
C GLN A 86 -22.91 49.36 -30.41
N SER A 87 -22.67 50.48 -29.72
CA SER A 87 -23.48 51.70 -29.78
C SER A 87 -22.67 52.80 -30.45
#